data_AF-A0A1T4RQC5-F1
#
_entry.id   AF-A0A1T4RQC5-F1
#
_cell.length_a   1.000
_cell.length_b   1.000
_cell.length_c   1.000
_cell.angle_alpha   90.00
_cell.angle_beta   90.00
_cell.angle_gamma   90.00
#
_symmetry.space_group_name_H-M   'P 1'
#
loop_
_entity.id
_entity.type
_entity.pdbx_description
1 polymer ?
#
loop_
_entity_poly.entity_id
_entity_poly.type
_entity_poly.pdbx_seq_one_letter_code
_entity_poly.pdbx_strand_id
1 'polypeptide(L)'
;MMQSSLIHMGQRLKQILKQKKIKIIDFAKMAGFTNQIAHYHLRNGDMKRVNLERFCEIIGITPDEFIRWNGTMQLANGKSIHHGNRLQHLIAEKGLNKSKLAERLNMSRRTMYNVFEKETFSPDELDRVARGLDMTPEAFLNPGTTQETRQTDSEEMMVLREKYYKILEEHNQLLKNYTALKDDVLKMKKELATLRKGKAKRG
;
A
#
# COMPACT_ATOMS: atom_id res chain seq x y z
N MET A 1 1.17 -19.46 25.60
CA MET A 1 1.85 -19.29 24.30
C MET A 1 0.89 -18.56 23.38
N MET A 2 1.11 -17.26 23.14
CA MET A 2 0.24 -16.50 22.23
C MET A 2 0.68 -16.77 20.79
N GLN A 3 -0.23 -17.33 19.99
CA GLN A 3 -0.06 -17.50 18.55
C GLN A 3 0.09 -16.11 17.91
N SER A 4 1.30 -15.78 17.46
CA SER A 4 1.55 -14.59 16.65
C SER A 4 0.90 -14.77 15.28
N SER A 5 -0.30 -14.22 15.11
CA SER A 5 -0.85 -13.99 13.77
C SER A 5 0.23 -13.28 12.95
N LEU A 6 0.62 -13.83 11.78
CA LEU A 6 1.63 -13.23 10.91
C LEU A 6 1.13 -11.86 10.43
N ILE A 7 1.49 -10.80 11.15
CA ILE A 7 1.21 -9.42 10.77
C ILE A 7 2.12 -9.09 9.60
N HIS A 8 1.54 -8.67 8.46
CA HIS A 8 2.33 -8.09 7.38
C HIS A 8 2.86 -6.70 7.79
N MET A 9 4.09 -6.66 8.31
CA MET A 9 4.66 -5.49 8.97
C MET A 9 4.75 -4.27 8.04
N GLY A 10 5.13 -4.46 6.76
CA GLY A 10 5.19 -3.36 5.78
C GLY A 10 3.85 -2.70 5.49
N GLN A 11 2.78 -3.48 5.28
CA GLN A 11 1.43 -2.96 5.05
C GLN A 11 0.90 -2.21 6.27
N ARG A 12 1.18 -2.73 7.47
CA ARG A 12 0.81 -2.06 8.72
C ARG A 12 1.50 -0.71 8.87
N LEU A 13 2.82 -0.66 8.63
CA LEU A 13 3.55 0.60 8.64
C LEU A 13 2.96 1.60 7.62
N LYS A 14 2.58 1.13 6.43
CA LYS A 14 1.93 1.97 5.41
C LYS A 14 0.58 2.53 5.88
N GLN A 15 -0.21 1.73 6.59
CA GLN A 15 -1.48 2.17 7.19
C GLN A 15 -1.25 3.23 8.27
N ILE A 16 -0.28 3.01 9.17
CA ILE A 16 0.10 3.96 10.22
C ILE A 16 0.51 5.30 9.61
N LEU A 17 1.41 5.28 8.63
CA LEU A 17 1.88 6.50 7.96
C LEU A 17 0.72 7.29 7.34
N LYS A 18 -0.21 6.60 6.66
CA LYS A 18 -1.41 7.22 6.10
C LYS A 18 -2.29 7.87 7.18
N GLN A 19 -2.50 7.19 8.30
CA GLN A 19 -3.33 7.68 9.40
C GLN A 19 -2.69 8.86 10.14
N LYS A 20 -1.37 8.84 10.36
CA LYS A 20 -0.62 9.96 10.92
C LYS A 20 -0.37 11.10 9.92
N LYS A 21 -0.93 10.99 8.70
CA LYS A 21 -0.77 11.95 7.59
C LYS A 21 0.70 12.19 7.21
N ILE A 22 1.56 11.19 7.41
CA ILE A 22 2.98 11.21 7.03
C ILE A 22 3.09 10.70 5.59
N LYS A 23 3.65 11.51 4.68
CA LYS A 23 3.91 11.05 3.31
C LYS A 23 5.10 10.09 3.31
N ILE A 24 5.07 9.10 2.42
CA ILE A 24 6.16 8.10 2.29
C ILE A 24 7.51 8.78 2.01
N ILE A 25 7.52 9.86 1.21
CA ILE A 25 8.72 10.65 0.92
C ILE A 25 9.29 11.28 2.20
N ASP A 26 8.43 11.78 3.08
CA ASP A 26 8.86 12.42 4.32
C ASP A 26 9.35 11.36 5.32
N PHE A 27 8.66 10.22 5.40
CA PHE A 27 9.14 9.06 6.16
C PHE A 27 10.52 8.58 5.67
N ALA A 28 10.73 8.49 4.36
CA ALA A 28 12.01 8.11 3.77
C ALA A 28 13.14 9.07 4.20
N LYS A 29 12.89 10.38 4.13
CA LYS A 29 13.84 11.40 4.60
C LYS A 29 14.14 11.25 6.09
N MET A 30 13.13 11.07 6.93
CA MET A 30 13.31 10.88 8.38
C MET A 30 14.07 9.60 8.72
N ALA A 31 13.87 8.53 7.94
CA ALA A 31 14.58 7.26 8.10
C ALA A 31 15.99 7.24 7.46
N GLY A 32 16.41 8.30 6.77
CA GLY A 32 17.70 8.36 6.09
C GLY A 32 17.77 7.43 4.86
N PHE A 33 16.64 7.20 4.21
CA PHE A 33 16.52 6.34 3.03
C PHE A 33 16.08 7.11 1.80
N THR A 34 16.35 6.55 0.62
CA THR A 34 15.69 6.99 -0.62
C THR A 34 14.22 6.58 -0.62
N ASN A 35 13.39 7.27 -1.41
CA ASN A 35 11.97 6.93 -1.55
C ASN A 35 11.77 5.47 -2.03
N GLN A 36 12.66 4.97 -2.91
CA GLN A 36 12.65 3.59 -3.37
C GLN A 36 12.87 2.59 -2.21
N ILE A 37 13.85 2.84 -1.33
CA ILE A 37 14.15 1.99 -0.17
C ILE A 37 12.98 2.01 0.83
N ALA A 38 12.33 3.16 1.03
CA ALA A 38 11.13 3.22 1.86
C ALA A 38 9.99 2.36 1.28
N HIS A 39 9.75 2.42 -0.02
CA HIS A 39 8.76 1.56 -0.68
C HIS A 39 9.08 0.07 -0.59
N TYR A 40 10.37 -0.30 -0.62
CA TYR A 40 10.82 -1.67 -0.38
C TYR A 40 10.41 -2.15 1.03
N HIS A 41 10.76 -1.40 2.08
CA HIS A 41 10.36 -1.75 3.46
C HIS A 41 8.85 -1.84 3.67
N LEU A 42 8.07 -0.99 3.00
CA LEU A 42 6.60 -0.99 3.10
C LEU A 42 5.93 -2.16 2.35
N ARG A 43 6.66 -2.86 1.49
CA ARG A 43 6.17 -4.05 0.76
C ARG A 43 6.54 -5.36 1.44
N ASN A 44 7.50 -5.35 2.37
CA ASN A 44 7.97 -6.58 3.02
C ASN A 44 6.96 -7.09 4.06
N GLY A 45 6.67 -8.40 3.97
CA GLY A 45 5.80 -9.13 4.90
C GLY A 45 6.33 -9.13 6.33
N ASP A 46 7.64 -9.27 6.46
CA ASP A 46 8.33 -9.31 7.73
C ASP A 46 9.30 -8.13 7.88
N MET A 47 9.58 -7.74 9.13
CA MET A 47 10.45 -6.64 9.46
C MET A 47 11.32 -7.01 10.66
N LYS A 48 12.64 -6.94 10.46
CA LYS A 48 13.60 -7.15 11.56
C LYS A 48 13.27 -6.22 12.72
N ARG A 49 13.30 -6.76 13.95
CA ARG A 49 12.98 -6.04 15.19
C ARG A 49 13.69 -4.67 15.31
N VAL A 50 14.98 -4.62 14.96
CA VAL A 50 15.77 -3.37 14.97
C VAL A 50 15.19 -2.30 14.03
N ASN A 51 14.72 -2.69 12.85
CA ASN A 51 14.08 -1.77 11.91
C ASN A 51 12.69 -1.35 12.40
N LEU A 52 11.94 -2.27 12.98
CA LEU A 52 10.63 -1.97 13.57
C LEU A 52 10.75 -0.92 14.68
N GLU A 53 11.64 -1.14 15.65
CA GLU A 53 11.88 -0.22 16.77
C GLU A 53 12.28 1.17 16.26
N ARG A 54 13.23 1.22 15.32
CA ARG A 54 13.66 2.47 14.68
C ARG A 54 12.52 3.19 13.95
N PHE A 55 11.69 2.47 13.19
CA PHE A 55 10.57 3.09 12.46
C PHE A 55 9.48 3.57 13.40
N CYS A 56 9.22 2.84 14.47
CA CYS A 56 8.28 3.24 15.52
C CYS A 56 8.73 4.54 16.20
N GLU A 57 10.02 4.66 16.52
CA GLU A 57 10.61 5.88 17.07
C GLU A 57 10.44 7.08 16.12
N ILE A 58 10.79 6.91 14.83
CA ILE A 58 10.66 7.96 13.81
C ILE A 58 9.22 8.47 13.68
N ILE A 59 8.24 7.57 13.73
CA ILE A 59 6.82 7.93 13.57
C ILE A 59 6.15 8.25 14.92
N GLY A 60 6.89 8.21 16.03
CA GLY A 60 6.42 8.51 17.37
C GLY A 60 5.34 7.56 17.87
N ILE A 61 5.59 6.25 17.80
CA ILE A 61 4.81 5.19 18.44
C ILE A 61 5.75 4.16 19.08
N THR A 62 5.22 3.29 19.92
CA THR A 62 5.92 2.14 20.48
C THR A 62 5.76 0.90 19.58
N PRO A 63 6.69 -0.08 19.61
CA PRO A 63 6.52 -1.37 18.94
C PRO A 63 5.24 -2.09 19.37
N ASP A 64 4.88 -1.91 20.63
CA ASP A 64 3.67 -2.42 21.24
C ASP A 64 2.40 -1.83 20.61
N GLU A 65 2.35 -0.50 20.44
CA GLU A 65 1.30 0.18 19.68
C GLU A 65 1.28 -0.26 18.22
N PHE A 66 2.44 -0.47 17.61
CA PHE A 66 2.53 -1.01 16.25
C PHE A 66 1.91 -2.40 16.15
N ILE A 67 2.26 -3.34 17.02
CA ILE A 67 1.71 -4.72 17.01
C ILE A 67 0.22 -4.71 17.33
N ARG A 68 -0.26 -3.75 18.13
CA ARG A 68 -1.68 -3.55 18.41
C ARG A 68 -2.40 -2.65 17.41
N TRP A 69 -1.71 -2.16 16.37
CA TRP A 69 -2.28 -1.29 15.33
C TRP A 69 -3.21 -2.06 14.39
N ASN A 70 -4.41 -2.33 14.87
CA ASN A 70 -5.57 -2.64 14.06
C ASN A 70 -6.17 -1.31 13.55
N GLY A 71 -6.83 -1.32 12.39
CA GLY A 71 -7.47 -0.13 11.77
C GLY A 71 -8.55 0.58 12.60
N THR A 72 -8.55 0.38 13.91
CA THR A 72 -9.51 0.77 14.94
C THR A 72 -8.89 1.71 15.98
N MET A 73 -7.76 2.34 15.68
CA MET A 73 -7.31 3.57 16.37
C MET A 73 -8.15 4.83 16.03
N GLN A 74 -9.39 4.62 15.59
CA GLN A 74 -10.53 5.39 16.10
C GLN A 74 -11.33 4.35 16.89
N LEU A 75 -11.13 4.21 18.20
CA LEU A 75 -11.63 5.15 19.18
C LEU A 75 -10.62 5.29 20.32
N ALA A 76 -9.96 6.44 20.39
CA ALA A 76 -9.32 6.96 21.60
C ALA A 76 -10.34 7.22 22.75
N ASN A 77 -11.51 6.55 22.74
CA ASN A 77 -12.61 6.72 23.68
C ASN A 77 -13.23 5.36 24.07
N GLY A 78 -12.50 4.24 24.02
CA GLY A 78 -12.94 2.97 24.60
C GLY A 78 -14.25 2.38 24.03
N LYS A 79 -14.65 2.77 22.82
CA LYS A 79 -15.86 2.24 22.17
C LYS A 79 -15.49 1.09 21.23
N SER A 80 -16.27 0.02 21.29
CA SER A 80 -16.16 -1.16 20.43
C SER A 80 -16.35 -0.81 18.95
N ILE A 81 -15.75 -1.62 18.06
CA ILE A 81 -15.95 -1.51 16.62
C ILE A 81 -17.43 -1.73 16.33
N HIS A 82 -18.05 -0.81 15.60
CA HIS A 82 -19.41 -1.03 15.08
C HIS A 82 -19.34 -2.00 13.89
N HIS A 83 -19.74 -3.26 14.09
CA HIS A 83 -19.63 -4.33 13.09
C HIS A 83 -20.42 -4.02 11.81
N GLY A 84 -21.62 -3.44 11.94
CA GLY A 84 -22.43 -3.01 10.80
C GLY A 84 -21.73 -1.99 9.89
N ASN A 85 -21.18 -0.91 10.45
CA ASN A 85 -20.35 0.06 9.72
C ASN A 85 -19.12 -0.59 9.06
N ARG A 86 -18.46 -1.53 9.75
CA ARG A 86 -17.33 -2.27 9.18
C ARG A 86 -17.74 -3.08 7.94
N LEU A 87 -18.88 -3.77 8.00
CA LEU A 87 -19.43 -4.50 6.85
C LEU A 87 -19.74 -3.55 5.69
N GLN A 88 -20.36 -2.40 5.95
CA GLN A 88 -20.63 -1.39 4.91
C GLN A 88 -19.35 -0.90 4.23
N HIS A 89 -18.30 -0.65 5.01
CA HIS A 89 -16.99 -0.26 4.48
C HIS A 89 -16.39 -1.36 3.60
N LEU A 90 -16.43 -2.62 4.03
CA LEU A 90 -15.92 -3.76 3.25
C LEU A 90 -16.66 -3.94 1.93
N ILE A 91 -17.98 -3.74 1.93
CA ILE A 91 -18.80 -3.77 0.71
C ILE A 91 -18.36 -2.69 -0.27
N ALA A 92 -18.14 -1.46 0.20
CA ALA A 92 -17.70 -0.36 -0.64
C ALA A 92 -16.27 -0.58 -1.16
N GLU A 93 -15.36 -1.00 -0.29
CA GLU A 93 -13.94 -1.26 -0.61
C GLU A 93 -13.75 -2.38 -1.64
N LYS A 94 -14.52 -3.47 -1.51
CA LYS A 94 -14.48 -4.60 -2.43
C LYS A 94 -15.39 -4.43 -3.66
N GLY A 95 -16.14 -3.32 -3.76
CA GLY A 95 -17.10 -3.08 -4.84
C GLY A 95 -18.22 -4.12 -4.92
N LEU A 96 -18.64 -4.69 -3.78
CA LEU A 96 -19.62 -5.77 -3.75
C LEU A 96 -21.03 -5.24 -4.02
N ASN A 97 -21.78 -5.97 -4.86
CA ASN A 97 -23.19 -5.70 -5.06
C ASN A 97 -23.99 -6.15 -3.84
N LYS A 98 -24.66 -5.22 -3.16
CA LYS A 98 -25.43 -5.48 -1.93
C LYS A 98 -26.51 -6.55 -2.11
N SER A 99 -27.18 -6.59 -3.26
CA SER A 99 -28.21 -7.59 -3.56
C SER A 99 -27.61 -8.99 -3.66
N LYS A 100 -26.50 -9.14 -4.39
CA LYS A 100 -25.80 -10.43 -4.52
C LYS A 100 -25.20 -10.89 -3.19
N LEU A 101 -24.71 -9.95 -2.39
CA LEU A 101 -24.23 -10.28 -1.05
C LEU A 101 -25.37 -10.78 -0.15
N ALA A 102 -26.59 -10.27 -0.31
CA ALA A 102 -27.74 -10.69 0.51
C ALA A 102 -28.13 -12.13 0.23
N GLU A 103 -28.12 -12.49 -1.05
CA GLU A 103 -28.30 -13.87 -1.52
C GLU A 103 -27.19 -14.78 -0.96
N ARG A 104 -25.91 -14.38 -1.04
CA ARG A 104 -24.78 -15.14 -0.48
C ARG A 104 -24.88 -15.34 1.02
N LEU A 105 -25.37 -14.34 1.75
CA LEU A 105 -25.57 -14.39 3.20
C LEU A 105 -26.87 -15.09 3.59
N ASN A 106 -27.63 -15.63 2.65
CA ASN A 106 -28.93 -16.26 2.85
C ASN A 106 -29.87 -15.39 3.70
N MET A 107 -29.97 -14.10 3.37
CA MET A 107 -30.82 -13.15 4.07
C MET A 107 -31.53 -12.20 3.10
N SER A 108 -32.69 -11.70 3.51
CA SER A 108 -33.40 -10.68 2.72
C SER A 108 -32.60 -9.37 2.68
N ARG A 109 -32.79 -8.55 1.64
CA ARG A 109 -32.19 -7.21 1.58
C ARG A 109 -32.57 -6.37 2.80
N ARG A 110 -33.82 -6.46 3.26
CA ARG A 110 -34.29 -5.78 4.48
C ARG A 110 -33.49 -6.22 5.70
N THR A 111 -33.28 -7.53 5.86
CA THR A 111 -32.47 -8.10 6.95
C THR A 111 -31.03 -7.60 6.88
N MET A 112 -30.44 -7.53 5.68
CA MET A 112 -29.09 -6.99 5.50
C MET A 112 -28.99 -5.52 5.93
N TYR A 113 -29.96 -4.68 5.57
CA TYR A 113 -29.95 -3.28 6.02
C TYR A 113 -30.04 -3.19 7.55
N ASN A 114 -30.81 -4.06 8.21
CA ASN A 114 -30.83 -4.13 9.67
C ASN A 114 -29.47 -4.56 10.26
N VAL A 115 -28.71 -5.42 9.56
CA VAL A 115 -27.36 -5.83 9.98
C VAL A 115 -26.38 -4.65 9.93
N PHE A 116 -26.57 -3.69 9.01
CA PHE A 116 -25.69 -2.51 8.92
C PHE A 116 -25.79 -1.57 10.14
N GLU A 117 -26.92 -1.59 10.83
CA GLU A 117 -27.17 -0.77 12.03
C GLU A 117 -26.74 -1.46 13.33
N LYS A 118 -26.23 -2.70 13.26
CA LYS A 118 -25.80 -3.44 14.46
C LYS A 118 -24.39 -3.05 14.91
N GLU A 119 -24.29 -2.56 16.15
CA GLU A 119 -23.01 -2.28 16.80
C GLU A 119 -22.15 -3.54 16.91
N THR A 120 -22.76 -4.67 17.27
CA THR A 120 -22.05 -5.94 17.44
C THR A 120 -22.84 -7.07 16.80
N PHE A 121 -22.13 -8.02 16.21
CA PHE A 121 -22.69 -9.23 15.64
C PHE A 121 -22.60 -10.35 16.67
N SER A 122 -23.60 -11.21 16.71
CA SER A 122 -23.46 -12.48 17.42
C SER A 122 -22.38 -13.35 16.73
N PRO A 123 -21.85 -14.38 17.41
CA PRO A 123 -20.89 -15.31 16.80
C PRO A 123 -21.38 -15.90 15.47
N ASP A 124 -22.65 -16.31 15.41
CA ASP A 124 -23.26 -16.86 14.19
C ASP A 124 -23.40 -15.83 13.07
N GLU A 125 -23.73 -14.59 13.42
CA GLU A 125 -23.83 -13.49 12.45
C GLU A 125 -22.46 -13.10 11.90
N LEU A 126 -21.46 -13.05 12.78
CA LEU A 126 -20.09 -12.76 12.41
C LEU A 126 -19.54 -13.84 11.48
N ASP A 127 -19.74 -15.12 11.81
CA ASP A 127 -19.32 -16.26 11.00
C ASP A 127 -20.03 -16.26 9.63
N ARG A 128 -21.33 -15.98 9.60
CA ARG A 128 -22.09 -15.84 8.35
C ARG A 128 -21.58 -14.68 7.49
N VAL A 129 -21.38 -13.51 8.08
CA VAL A 129 -20.88 -12.32 7.37
C VAL A 129 -19.46 -12.55 6.85
N ALA A 130 -18.58 -13.09 7.69
CA ALA A 130 -17.20 -13.39 7.32
C ALA A 130 -17.16 -14.37 6.14
N ARG A 131 -17.93 -15.47 6.19
CA ARG A 131 -18.07 -16.40 5.07
C ARG A 131 -18.57 -15.73 3.80
N GLY A 132 -19.63 -14.91 3.86
CA GLY A 132 -20.16 -14.24 2.67
C GLY A 132 -19.22 -13.18 2.07
N LEU A 133 -18.25 -12.72 2.85
CA LEU A 133 -17.16 -11.83 2.44
C LEU A 133 -15.88 -12.56 2.04
N ASP A 134 -15.90 -13.90 2.02
CA ASP A 134 -14.75 -14.77 1.77
C ASP A 134 -13.56 -14.45 2.70
N MET A 135 -13.82 -14.33 4.00
CA MET A 135 -12.80 -14.06 5.03
C MET A 135 -13.12 -14.74 6.37
N THR A 136 -12.18 -14.72 7.31
CA THR A 136 -12.39 -15.23 8.67
C THR A 136 -13.00 -14.20 9.61
N PRO A 137 -13.72 -14.63 10.67
CA PRO A 137 -14.20 -13.75 11.73
C PRO A 137 -13.10 -12.87 12.31
N GLU A 138 -11.92 -13.44 12.52
CA GLU A 138 -10.74 -12.75 13.05
C GLU A 138 -10.28 -11.64 12.09
N ALA A 139 -10.23 -11.91 10.78
CA ALA A 139 -9.87 -10.92 9.77
C ALA A 139 -10.93 -9.82 9.61
N PHE A 140 -12.21 -10.15 9.85
CA PHE A 140 -13.30 -9.16 9.86
C PHE A 140 -13.13 -8.18 11.04
N LEU A 141 -12.91 -8.73 12.24
CA LEU A 141 -12.75 -7.97 13.49
C LEU A 141 -11.41 -7.22 13.56
N ASN A 142 -10.36 -7.74 12.94
CA ASN A 142 -9.01 -7.18 12.97
C ASN A 142 -8.59 -6.73 11.57
N PRO A 143 -9.04 -5.55 11.11
CA PRO A 143 -8.56 -4.98 9.86
C PRO A 143 -7.04 -4.78 9.92
N GLY A 144 -6.31 -5.51 9.06
CA GLY A 144 -4.85 -5.48 9.00
C GLY A 144 -4.15 -6.74 9.53
N THR A 145 -4.88 -7.76 10.00
CA THR A 145 -4.33 -9.13 10.16
C THR A 145 -4.59 -9.89 8.87
N THR A 146 -3.52 -10.21 8.14
CA THR A 146 -3.55 -10.89 6.85
C THR A 146 -4.03 -12.34 6.99
N GLN A 147 -5.32 -12.56 6.72
CA GLN A 147 -5.76 -13.72 5.94
C GLN A 147 -6.49 -13.19 4.71
N GLU A 148 -5.73 -12.49 3.84
CA GLU A 148 -6.17 -12.32 2.47
C GLU A 148 -5.64 -13.52 1.67
N THR A 149 -6.52 -14.46 1.34
CA THR A 149 -6.37 -15.36 0.20
C THR A 149 -6.49 -14.53 -1.08
N ARG A 150 -5.56 -13.61 -1.29
CA ARG A 150 -5.31 -13.04 -2.60
C ARG A 150 -4.04 -13.72 -3.08
N GLN A 151 -4.16 -14.40 -4.22
CA GLN A 151 -3.06 -14.97 -4.99
C GLN A 151 -1.79 -14.16 -4.76
N THR A 152 -0.87 -14.73 -3.99
CA THR A 152 0.48 -14.21 -3.89
C THR A 152 0.99 -14.13 -5.32
N ASP A 153 1.31 -12.93 -5.80
CA ASP A 153 2.20 -12.79 -6.97
C ASP A 153 3.36 -13.76 -6.70
N SER A 154 3.50 -14.81 -7.51
CA SER A 154 4.58 -15.79 -7.34
C SER A 154 5.90 -15.03 -7.21
N GLU A 155 6.82 -15.50 -6.37
CA GLU A 155 8.15 -14.90 -6.21
C GLU A 155 8.84 -14.67 -7.57
N GLU A 156 8.54 -15.54 -8.54
CA GLU A 156 8.93 -15.40 -9.95
C GLU A 156 8.32 -14.17 -10.65
N MET A 157 7.02 -13.90 -10.45
CA MET A 157 6.34 -12.69 -10.93
C MET A 157 6.92 -11.42 -10.29
N MET A 158 7.41 -11.50 -9.04
CA MET A 158 8.08 -10.39 -8.37
C MET A 158 9.45 -10.10 -8.98
N VAL A 159 10.25 -11.14 -9.23
CA VAL A 159 11.56 -11.02 -9.89
C VAL A 159 11.43 -10.49 -11.31
N LEU A 160 10.43 -10.95 -12.08
CA LEU A 160 10.16 -10.41 -13.41
C LEU A 160 9.79 -8.92 -13.37
N ARG A 161 8.97 -8.51 -12.40
CA ARG A 161 8.56 -7.12 -12.25
C ARG A 161 9.73 -6.21 -11.88
N GLU A 162 10.64 -6.68 -11.04
CA GLU A 162 11.87 -5.96 -10.67
C GLU A 162 12.80 -5.80 -11.88
N LYS A 163 13.03 -6.88 -12.64
CA LYS A 163 13.79 -6.82 -13.89
C LYS A 163 13.18 -5.83 -14.88
N TYR A 164 11.86 -5.86 -15.04
CA TYR A 164 11.15 -4.93 -15.93
C TYR A 164 11.35 -3.47 -15.53
N TYR A 165 11.21 -3.14 -14.24
CA TYR A 165 11.40 -1.77 -13.77
C TYR A 165 12.83 -1.28 -13.91
N LYS A 166 13.82 -2.13 -13.65
CA LYS A 166 15.24 -1.79 -13.86
C LYS A 166 15.51 -1.47 -15.33
N ILE A 167 15.03 -2.31 -16.24
CA ILE A 167 15.16 -2.09 -17.69
C ILE A 167 14.46 -0.79 -18.10
N LEU A 168 13.28 -0.51 -17.55
CA LEU A 168 12.54 0.72 -17.85
C LEU A 168 13.30 1.97 -17.40
N GLU A 169 13.95 1.93 -16.23
CA GLU A 169 14.75 3.03 -15.71
C GLU A 169 16.02 3.26 -16.56
N GLU A 170 16.73 2.19 -16.91
CA GLU A 170 17.88 2.24 -17.82
C GLU A 170 17.48 2.80 -19.20
N HIS A 171 16.33 2.37 -19.73
CA HIS A 171 15.81 2.87 -21.00
C HIS A 171 15.46 4.37 -20.94
N ASN A 172 14.80 4.81 -19.87
CA ASN A 172 14.49 6.22 -19.66
C ASN A 172 15.75 7.08 -19.53
N GLN A 173 16.79 6.56 -18.87
CA GLN A 173 18.06 7.26 -18.76
C GLN A 173 18.77 7.34 -20.12
N LEU A 174 18.75 6.27 -20.89
CA LEU A 174 19.31 6.25 -22.24
C LEU A 174 18.60 7.24 -23.17
N LEU A 175 17.27 7.33 -23.09
CA LEU A 175 16.49 8.31 -23.85
C LEU A 175 16.90 9.75 -23.50
N LYS A 176 17.05 10.07 -22.22
CA LYS A 176 17.52 11.40 -21.78
C LYS A 176 18.91 11.71 -22.33
N ASN A 177 19.83 10.75 -22.22
CA ASN A 177 21.20 10.91 -22.71
C ASN A 177 21.23 11.10 -24.24
N TYR A 178 20.41 10.34 -24.97
CA TYR A 178 20.27 10.46 -26.42
C TYR A 178 19.75 11.84 -26.82
N THR A 179 18.72 12.34 -26.13
CA THR A 179 18.19 13.69 -26.38
C THR A 179 19.26 14.76 -26.14
N ALA A 180 20.00 14.69 -25.03
CA ALA A 180 21.08 15.63 -24.74
C ALA A 180 22.17 15.60 -25.81
N LEU A 181 22.63 14.41 -26.20
CA LEU A 181 23.67 14.26 -27.22
C LEU A 181 23.20 14.77 -28.59
N LYS A 182 21.93 14.54 -28.94
CA LYS A 182 21.33 15.06 -30.18
C LYS A 182 21.35 16.58 -30.20
N ASP A 183 21.02 17.22 -29.09
CA ASP A 183 21.03 18.68 -28.95
C ASP A 183 22.45 19.25 -29.07
N ASP A 184 23.44 18.60 -28.45
CA ASP A 184 24.85 18.97 -28.56
C ASP A 184 25.36 18.87 -30.01
N VAL A 185 25.01 17.77 -30.71
CA VAL A 185 25.36 17.61 -32.14
C VAL A 185 24.72 18.70 -33.00
N LEU A 186 23.46 19.05 -32.74
CA LEU A 186 22.77 20.15 -33.42
C LEU A 186 23.46 21.49 -33.18
N LYS A 187 23.90 21.75 -31.94
CA LYS A 187 24.64 22.96 -31.57
C LYS A 187 25.99 23.03 -32.28
N MET A 188 26.79 21.96 -32.23
CA MET A 188 28.08 21.89 -32.92
C MET A 188 27.94 22.05 -34.44
N LYS A 189 26.91 21.48 -35.05
CA LYS A 189 26.63 21.67 -36.49
C LYS A 189 26.33 23.13 -36.82
N LYS A 190 25.58 23.84 -35.98
CA LYS A 190 25.32 25.28 -36.15
C LYS A 190 26.61 26.10 -36.02
N GLU A 191 27.41 25.83 -34.99
CA GLU A 191 28.69 26.52 -34.78
C GLU A 191 29.66 26.30 -35.96
N LEU A 192 29.82 25.05 -36.44
CA LEU A 192 30.63 24.75 -37.63
C LEU A 192 30.13 25.47 -38.89
N ALA A 193 28.82 25.57 -39.08
CA ALA A 193 28.24 26.29 -40.20
C ALA A 193 28.53 27.80 -40.14
N THR A 194 28.49 28.40 -38.94
CA THR A 194 28.84 29.81 -38.75
C THR A 194 30.33 30.09 -38.99
N LEU A 195 31.22 29.21 -38.51
CA LEU A 195 32.67 29.31 -38.75
C LEU A 195 33.03 29.19 -40.23
N ARG A 196 32.38 28.27 -40.96
CA ARG A 196 32.55 28.13 -42.42
C ARG A 196 32.11 29.39 -43.17
N LYS A 197 30.97 29.98 -42.81
CA LYS A 197 30.51 31.25 -43.41
C LYS A 197 31.41 32.44 -43.07
N GLY A 198 32.00 32.47 -41.87
CA GLY A 198 32.94 33.51 -41.46
C GLY A 198 34.28 33.46 -42.20
N LYS A 199 34.78 32.27 -42.55
CA LYS A 199 35.99 32.10 -43.36
C LYS A 199 35.78 32.49 -44.83
N ALA A 200 34.61 32.22 -45.40
CA ALA A 200 34.28 32.56 -46.79
C ALA A 200 34.09 34.07 -47.05
N LYS A 201 33.95 34.90 -46.00
CA LYS A 201 33.82 36.37 -46.10
C LYS A 201 35.16 37.12 -45.94
N ARG A 202 36.25 36.41 -45.64
CA ARG A 202 37.57 36.99 -45.29
C ARG A 202 38.68 36.64 -46.29
N GLY A 203 38.37 35.91 -47.36
CA GLY A 203 39.24 35.72 -48.53
C GLY A 203 38.58 36.33 -49.74
#